data_AF-A0A820JNV2-F1
#
_entry.id   AF-A0A820JNV2-F1
#
_cell.length_a   1.000
_cell.length_b   1.000
_cell.length_c   1.000
_cell.angle_alpha   90.00
_cell.angle_beta   90.00
_cell.angle_gamma   90.00
#
_symmetry.space_group_name_H-M   'P 1'
#
loop_
_entity.id
_entity.type
_entity.pdbx_description
1 polymer ?
#
loop_
_entity_poly.entity_id
_entity_poly.type
_entity_poly.pdbx_seq_one_letter_code
_entity_poly.pdbx_strand_id
1 'polypeptide(L)'
;NQTNIQSYNSLMETLSSLLNEDILTWRQQKMAISLLRLLLQKHVPIPSLCIKTFVDFLVHDNIELRECATKAIAALCRLQKPAGIYVEKTLNITNDQCHPGDRDDNLWITINDYKPPETQIEWEKTCFLDKSYHGYYCWPKIIKYSMNKRERYTQNNMPEQVTILYDHFVDKNFIIQVIQLMIFDDEEDDMAEFNKTRFFMFKVNRKNKDFLFEYVVD
;
A
#
# COMPACT_ATOMS: atom_id res chain seq x y z
N ASN A 1 -27.44 -10.09 -2.90
CA ASN A 1 -26.28 -9.16 -2.94
C ASN A 1 -26.48 -7.93 -2.10
N GLN A 2 -27.54 -7.13 -2.29
CA GLN A 2 -27.75 -5.89 -1.53
C GLN A 2 -27.91 -6.12 -0.02
N THR A 3 -28.64 -7.16 0.38
CA THR A 3 -28.77 -7.60 1.79
C THR A 3 -27.42 -7.93 2.43
N ASN A 4 -26.55 -8.63 1.71
CA ASN A 4 -25.22 -9.01 2.22
C ASN A 4 -24.31 -7.80 2.42
N ILE A 5 -24.37 -6.81 1.53
CA ILE A 5 -23.62 -5.56 1.66
C ILE A 5 -24.12 -4.77 2.88
N GLN A 6 -25.43 -4.72 3.10
CA GLN A 6 -26.02 -4.08 4.28
C GLN A 6 -25.60 -4.77 5.58
N SER A 7 -25.67 -6.10 5.64
CA SER A 7 -25.20 -6.86 6.81
C SER A 7 -23.71 -6.67 7.07
N TYR A 8 -22.90 -6.62 6.01
CA TYR A 8 -21.46 -6.36 6.09
C TYR A 8 -21.17 -4.96 6.66
N ASN A 9 -21.78 -3.91 6.11
CA ASN A 9 -21.61 -2.55 6.59
C ASN A 9 -22.08 -2.40 8.05
N SER A 10 -23.25 -2.95 8.38
CA SER A 10 -23.77 -2.95 9.74
C SER A 10 -22.84 -3.65 10.73
N LEU A 11 -22.25 -4.78 10.34
CA LEU A 11 -21.28 -5.48 11.19
C LEU A 11 -20.03 -4.62 11.42
N MET A 12 -19.49 -4.02 10.37
CA MET A 12 -18.31 -3.16 10.47
C MET A 12 -18.57 -1.92 11.34
N GLU A 13 -19.71 -1.25 11.14
CA GLU A 13 -20.11 -0.10 11.95
C GLU A 13 -20.34 -0.48 13.42
N THR A 14 -21.02 -1.59 13.70
CA THR A 14 -21.25 -2.09 15.06
C THR A 14 -19.94 -2.43 15.77
N LEU A 15 -19.00 -3.09 15.09
CA LEU A 15 -17.69 -3.37 15.68
C LEU A 15 -16.91 -2.07 15.96
N SER A 16 -17.05 -1.07 15.09
CA SER A 16 -16.36 0.21 15.26
C SER A 16 -16.98 1.05 16.39
N SER A 17 -18.32 1.05 16.53
CA SER A 17 -18.98 1.72 17.65
C SER A 17 -18.58 1.09 18.97
N LEU A 18 -18.55 -0.24 19.06
CA LEU A 18 -18.12 -0.96 20.26
C LEU A 18 -16.64 -0.68 20.62
N LEU A 19 -15.78 -0.45 19.62
CA LEU A 19 -14.38 -0.09 19.86
C LEU A 19 -14.23 1.34 20.40
N ASN A 20 -15.11 2.25 20.00
CA ASN A 20 -15.11 3.65 20.45
C ASN A 20 -15.86 3.83 21.78
N GLU A 21 -16.70 2.87 22.17
CA GLU A 21 -17.30 2.79 23.49
C GLU A 21 -16.25 2.23 24.48
N ASP A 22 -15.83 3.02 25.47
CA ASP A 22 -14.86 2.65 26.53
C ASP A 22 -15.35 1.54 27.50
N ILE A 23 -16.31 0.73 27.05
CA ILE A 23 -16.92 -0.37 27.80
C ILE A 23 -16.07 -1.65 27.68
N LEU A 24 -15.31 -1.78 26.59
CA LEU A 24 -14.53 -2.99 26.30
C LEU A 24 -13.17 -3.00 27.03
N THR A 25 -12.81 -4.17 27.55
CA THR A 25 -11.42 -4.41 28.00
C THR A 25 -10.46 -4.43 26.82
N TRP A 26 -9.17 -4.12 27.03
CA TRP A 26 -8.16 -4.12 25.97
C TRP A 26 -8.07 -5.45 25.19
N ARG A 27 -8.33 -6.60 25.85
CA ARG A 27 -8.37 -7.91 25.18
C ARG A 27 -9.56 -8.03 24.22
N GLN A 28 -10.71 -7.51 24.62
CA GLN A 28 -11.90 -7.47 23.78
C GLN A 28 -11.72 -6.48 22.63
N GLN A 29 -11.13 -5.30 22.89
CA GLN A 29 -10.77 -4.34 21.84
C GLN A 29 -9.83 -4.99 20.81
N LYS A 30 -8.78 -5.71 21.26
CA LYS A 30 -7.84 -6.41 20.37
C LYS A 30 -8.54 -7.44 19.49
N MET A 31 -9.50 -8.17 20.04
CA MET A 31 -10.31 -9.11 19.27
C MET A 31 -11.18 -8.39 18.25
N ALA A 32 -11.89 -7.34 18.66
CA ALA A 32 -12.79 -6.57 17.80
C ALA A 32 -12.05 -5.89 16.64
N ILE A 33 -10.93 -5.21 16.90
CA ILE A 33 -10.13 -4.56 15.85
C ILE A 33 -9.51 -5.59 14.90
N SER A 34 -9.12 -6.76 15.41
CA SER A 34 -8.60 -7.86 14.59
C SER A 34 -9.67 -8.42 13.66
N LEU A 35 -10.90 -8.60 14.16
CA LEU A 35 -12.06 -9.00 13.35
C LEU A 35 -12.40 -7.94 12.31
N LEU A 36 -12.44 -6.66 12.71
CA LEU A 36 -12.72 -5.54 11.81
C LEU A 36 -11.69 -5.48 10.66
N ARG A 37 -10.40 -5.73 10.95
CA ARG A 37 -9.35 -5.81 9.93
C ARG A 37 -9.58 -6.96 8.94
N LEU A 38 -10.05 -8.11 9.40
CA LEU A 38 -10.35 -9.26 8.53
C LEU A 38 -11.51 -8.98 7.57
N LEU A 39 -12.39 -8.04 7.93
CA LEU A 39 -13.51 -7.62 7.08
C LEU A 39 -13.07 -6.67 5.96
N LEU A 40 -11.84 -6.16 5.93
CA LEU A 40 -11.39 -5.25 4.87
C LEU A 40 -11.42 -5.92 3.49
N GLN A 41 -12.19 -5.36 2.57
CA GLN A 41 -12.39 -5.88 1.21
C GLN A 41 -12.14 -4.80 0.16
N LYS A 42 -11.72 -5.22 -1.05
CA LYS A 42 -11.40 -4.31 -2.16
C LYS A 42 -12.64 -3.74 -2.87
N HIS A 43 -13.71 -4.54 -2.95
CA HIS A 43 -14.84 -4.25 -3.84
C HIS A 43 -16.01 -3.53 -3.15
N VAL A 44 -15.94 -3.34 -1.84
CA VAL A 44 -16.98 -2.67 -1.06
C VAL A 44 -16.34 -1.47 -0.36
N PRO A 45 -16.94 -0.27 -0.45
CA PRO A 45 -16.43 0.90 0.27
C PRO A 45 -16.46 0.63 1.76
N ILE A 46 -15.34 0.90 2.43
CA ILE A 46 -15.23 0.74 3.88
C ILE A 46 -15.96 1.91 4.55
N PRO A 47 -16.78 1.67 5.58
CA PRO A 47 -17.45 2.73 6.32
C PRO A 47 -16.44 3.71 6.96
N SER A 48 -16.77 5.00 6.95
CA SER A 48 -15.89 6.06 7.44
C SER A 48 -15.55 5.94 8.92
N LEU A 49 -16.52 5.48 9.73
CA LEU A 49 -16.31 5.20 11.16
C LEU A 49 -15.18 4.18 11.39
N CYS A 50 -15.12 3.12 10.58
CA CYS A 50 -14.11 2.08 10.70
C CYS A 50 -12.70 2.64 10.46
N ILE A 51 -12.57 3.52 9.47
CA ILE A 51 -11.29 4.13 9.11
C ILE A 51 -10.82 5.05 10.23
N LYS A 52 -11.73 5.89 10.76
CA LYS A 52 -11.44 6.74 11.92
C LYS A 52 -10.95 5.90 13.11
N THR A 53 -11.68 4.85 13.48
CA THR A 53 -11.28 3.94 14.55
C THR A 53 -9.89 3.34 14.31
N PHE A 54 -9.54 2.91 13.09
CA PHE A 54 -8.19 2.41 12.81
C PHE A 54 -7.11 3.48 12.93
N VAL A 55 -7.39 4.71 12.53
CA VAL A 55 -6.44 5.84 12.61
C VAL A 55 -6.25 6.26 14.06
N ASP A 56 -7.33 6.42 14.81
CA ASP A 56 -7.31 6.79 16.23
C ASP A 56 -6.52 5.75 17.04
N PHE A 57 -6.67 4.47 16.71
CA PHE A 57 -5.95 3.40 17.41
C PHE A 57 -4.44 3.38 17.14
N LEU A 58 -3.91 4.16 16.19
CA LEU A 58 -2.46 4.29 15.99
C LEU A 58 -1.76 4.99 17.16
N VAL A 59 -2.49 5.84 17.89
CA VAL A 59 -1.98 6.56 19.07
C VAL A 59 -2.55 6.03 20.39
N HIS A 60 -3.21 4.87 20.35
CA HIS A 60 -3.78 4.24 21.53
C HIS A 60 -2.70 3.84 22.54
N ASP A 61 -2.97 3.91 23.85
CA ASP A 61 -1.97 3.66 24.91
C ASP A 61 -1.39 2.24 24.90
N ASN A 62 -2.21 1.26 24.55
CA ASN A 62 -1.80 -0.15 24.46
C ASN A 62 -1.07 -0.49 23.14
N ILE A 63 0.17 -0.98 23.24
CA ILE A 63 1.02 -1.39 22.12
C ILE A 63 0.39 -2.43 21.18
N GLU A 64 -0.32 -3.42 21.71
CA GLU A 64 -0.91 -4.47 20.89
C GLU A 64 -2.06 -3.93 20.01
N LEU A 65 -2.77 -2.92 20.50
CA LEU A 65 -3.82 -2.24 19.74
C LEU A 65 -3.21 -1.36 18.64
N ARG A 66 -2.11 -0.64 18.93
CA ARG A 66 -1.33 0.09 17.91
C ARG A 66 -0.80 -0.83 16.82
N GLU A 67 -0.31 -2.02 17.17
CA GLU A 67 0.12 -2.99 16.17
C GLU A 67 -1.02 -3.43 15.26
N CYS A 68 -2.18 -3.74 15.82
CA CYS A 68 -3.36 -4.14 15.07
C CYS A 68 -3.82 -3.01 14.14
N ALA A 69 -3.83 -1.77 14.62
CA ALA A 69 -4.12 -0.57 13.84
C ALA A 69 -3.12 -0.38 12.71
N THR A 70 -1.81 -0.50 12.97
CA THR A 70 -0.75 -0.41 11.96
C THR A 70 -0.96 -1.45 10.85
N LYS A 71 -1.29 -2.70 11.22
CA LYS A 71 -1.61 -3.77 10.25
C LYS A 71 -2.87 -3.44 9.44
N ALA A 72 -3.87 -2.80 10.03
CA ALA A 72 -5.10 -2.40 9.37
C ALA A 72 -4.88 -1.23 8.41
N ILE A 73 -4.20 -0.16 8.84
CA ILE A 73 -3.85 0.99 7.99
C ILE A 73 -2.98 0.54 6.80
N ALA A 74 -1.98 -0.32 7.03
CA ALA A 74 -1.19 -0.89 5.94
C ALA A 74 -2.05 -1.68 4.92
N ALA A 75 -3.11 -2.36 5.37
CA ALA A 75 -4.05 -3.03 4.48
C ALA A 75 -4.97 -2.03 3.76
N LEU A 76 -5.48 -1.03 4.47
CA LEU A 76 -6.31 0.04 3.92
C LEU A 76 -5.59 0.81 2.81
N CYS A 77 -4.36 1.24 3.05
CA CYS A 77 -3.56 1.93 2.04
C CYS A 77 -3.40 1.08 0.77
N ARG A 78 -3.20 -0.24 0.90
CA ARG A 78 -3.13 -1.15 -0.27
C ARG A 78 -4.44 -1.27 -1.02
N LEU A 79 -5.56 -1.29 -0.30
CA LEU A 79 -6.90 -1.40 -0.90
C LEU A 79 -7.30 -0.11 -1.61
N GLN A 80 -6.94 1.03 -1.04
CA GLN A 80 -7.20 2.38 -1.56
C GLN A 80 -6.14 2.86 -2.55
N LYS A 81 -5.27 1.97 -3.04
CA LYS A 81 -4.30 2.35 -4.07
C LYS A 81 -5.01 2.51 -5.41
N PRO A 82 -4.77 3.61 -6.17
CA PRO A 82 -5.20 3.72 -7.57
C PRO A 82 -4.70 2.53 -8.41
N ALA A 83 -5.46 2.19 -9.45
CA ALA A 83 -5.05 1.14 -10.37
C ALA A 83 -3.76 1.56 -11.10
N GLY A 84 -2.80 0.64 -11.17
CA GLY A 84 -1.62 0.84 -12.01
C GLY A 84 -2.00 0.72 -13.48
N ILE A 85 -1.50 1.61 -14.32
CA ILE A 85 -1.60 1.47 -15.77
C ILE A 85 -0.52 0.48 -16.20
N TYR A 86 -0.91 -0.59 -16.89
CA TYR A 86 0.02 -1.59 -17.40
C TYR A 86 0.02 -1.58 -18.93
N VAL A 87 1.20 -1.68 -19.52
CA VAL A 87 1.40 -1.79 -20.96
C VAL A 87 1.90 -3.19 -21.28
N GLU A 88 1.33 -3.77 -22.32
CA GLU A 88 1.78 -5.04 -22.88
C GLU A 88 2.63 -4.77 -24.11
N LYS A 89 3.83 -5.36 -24.14
CA LYS A 89 4.76 -5.30 -25.26
C LYS A 89 5.02 -6.71 -25.76
N THR A 90 4.62 -6.98 -27.00
CA THR A 90 4.96 -8.20 -27.73
C THR A 90 6.42 -8.12 -28.17
N LEU A 91 7.20 -9.15 -27.85
CA LEU A 91 8.58 -9.25 -28.30
C LEU A 91 8.65 -10.25 -29.46
N ASN A 92 9.01 -9.76 -30.63
CA ASN A 92 9.24 -10.58 -31.82
C ASN A 92 10.69 -11.06 -31.84
N ILE A 93 11.09 -11.80 -30.80
CA ILE A 93 12.44 -12.34 -30.69
C ILE A 93 12.38 -13.82 -31.09
N THR A 94 13.16 -14.19 -32.09
CA THR A 94 13.31 -15.58 -32.54
C THR A 94 14.02 -16.36 -31.44
N ASN A 95 13.31 -17.30 -30.81
CA ASN A 95 13.79 -18.12 -29.68
C ASN A 95 14.87 -19.16 -30.05
N ASP A 96 15.44 -19.10 -31.25
CA ASP A 96 16.28 -20.16 -31.79
C ASP A 96 17.63 -20.29 -31.06
N GLN A 97 18.00 -19.33 -30.20
CA GLN A 97 19.18 -19.38 -29.34
C GLN A 97 18.90 -18.83 -27.93
N CYS A 98 17.99 -19.48 -27.19
CA CYS A 98 17.85 -19.18 -25.77
C CYS A 98 19.02 -19.70 -24.94
N HIS A 99 19.80 -18.79 -24.36
CA HIS A 99 20.85 -19.11 -23.41
C HIS A 99 20.90 -18.05 -22.29
N PRO A 100 21.32 -18.42 -21.07
CA PRO A 100 21.46 -17.46 -19.99
C PRO A 100 22.58 -16.44 -20.27
N GLY A 101 22.44 -15.26 -19.68
CA GLY A 101 23.47 -14.23 -19.64
C GLY A 101 23.15 -12.99 -20.45
N ASP A 102 24.17 -12.17 -20.66
CA ASP A 102 24.08 -10.94 -21.44
C ASP A 102 24.05 -11.29 -22.92
N ARG A 103 23.06 -10.76 -23.62
CA ARG A 103 22.75 -11.00 -25.04
C ARG A 103 22.39 -9.69 -25.70
N ASP A 104 22.68 -9.55 -26.99
CA ASP A 104 22.42 -8.31 -27.72
C ASP A 104 20.97 -7.82 -27.60
N ASP A 105 20.01 -8.75 -27.49
CA ASP A 105 18.58 -8.46 -27.32
C ASP A 105 18.19 -7.99 -25.91
N ASN A 106 19.01 -8.23 -24.89
CA ASN A 106 18.78 -7.84 -23.49
C ASN A 106 19.73 -6.77 -22.95
N LEU A 107 20.74 -6.32 -23.71
CA LEU A 107 21.66 -5.27 -23.25
C LEU A 107 20.95 -3.99 -22.80
N TRP A 108 19.83 -3.63 -23.43
CA TRP A 108 19.05 -2.43 -23.09
C TRP A 108 18.44 -2.43 -21.68
N ILE A 109 18.36 -3.59 -20.99
CA ILE A 109 17.93 -3.68 -19.58
C ILE A 109 19.09 -3.72 -18.59
N THR A 110 20.33 -3.84 -19.08
CA THR A 110 21.52 -3.84 -18.23
C THR A 110 21.88 -2.42 -17.79
N ILE A 111 22.55 -2.32 -16.64
CA ILE A 111 22.91 -1.01 -16.06
C ILE A 111 23.95 -0.28 -16.91
N ASN A 112 24.84 -1.01 -17.59
CA ASN A 112 25.97 -0.41 -18.32
C ASN A 112 25.53 0.47 -19.50
N ASP A 113 24.44 0.07 -20.18
CA ASP A 113 23.89 0.81 -21.32
C ASP A 113 22.63 1.61 -20.96
N TYR A 114 22.27 1.66 -19.67
CA TYR A 114 21.11 2.41 -19.20
C TYR A 114 21.37 3.91 -19.24
N LYS A 115 20.52 4.63 -19.99
CA LYS A 115 20.45 6.09 -19.96
C LYS A 115 19.23 6.50 -19.13
N PRO A 116 19.42 7.17 -17.98
CA PRO A 116 18.29 7.65 -17.21
C PRO A 116 17.50 8.67 -18.03
N PRO A 117 16.16 8.63 -18.01
CA PRO A 117 15.36 9.66 -18.64
C PRO A 117 15.60 11.00 -17.92
N GLU A 118 15.79 12.06 -18.70
CA GLU A 118 16.09 13.40 -18.18
C GLU A 118 14.84 14.26 -18.07
N THR A 119 13.81 13.92 -18.84
CA THR A 119 12.53 14.64 -18.85
C THR A 119 11.39 13.78 -18.30
N GLN A 120 10.33 14.43 -17.80
CA GLN A 120 9.11 13.76 -17.35
C GLN A 120 8.46 12.93 -18.47
N ILE A 121 8.48 13.42 -19.70
CA ILE A 121 7.91 12.74 -20.87
C ILE A 121 8.70 11.46 -21.19
N GLU A 122 10.03 11.52 -21.11
CA GLU A 122 10.88 10.34 -21.27
C GLU A 122 10.61 9.35 -20.14
N TRP A 123 10.60 9.80 -18.88
CA TRP A 123 10.31 8.97 -17.72
C TRP A 123 8.99 8.23 -17.88
N GLU A 124 7.92 8.92 -18.28
CA GLU A 124 6.60 8.31 -18.49
C GLU A 124 6.57 7.25 -19.60
N LYS A 125 7.46 7.36 -20.60
CA LYS A 125 7.58 6.43 -21.73
C LYS A 125 8.61 5.33 -21.50
N THR A 126 9.51 5.46 -20.54
CA THR A 126 10.55 4.46 -20.25
C THR A 126 9.91 3.16 -19.75
N CYS A 127 10.35 2.04 -20.31
CA CYS A 127 9.96 0.70 -19.85
C CYS A 127 10.88 0.29 -18.70
N PHE A 128 10.37 0.30 -17.46
CA PHE A 128 11.06 -0.32 -16.33
C PHE A 128 10.51 -1.72 -16.08
N LEU A 129 11.40 -2.72 -16.15
CA LEU A 129 11.06 -4.09 -15.81
C LEU A 129 11.31 -4.33 -14.32
N ASP A 130 10.24 -4.49 -13.55
CA ASP A 130 10.33 -4.77 -12.11
C ASP A 130 10.98 -6.12 -11.78
N LYS A 131 11.03 -7.03 -12.76
CA LYS A 131 11.49 -8.41 -12.59
C LYS A 131 12.88 -8.57 -13.18
N SER A 132 13.85 -8.82 -12.30
CA SER A 132 15.25 -9.04 -12.65
C SER A 132 15.50 -10.26 -13.53
N TYR A 133 14.55 -11.20 -13.62
CA TYR A 133 14.71 -12.42 -14.41
C TYR A 133 14.20 -12.30 -15.86
N HIS A 134 13.49 -11.23 -16.22
CA HIS A 134 12.99 -11.08 -17.59
C HIS A 134 14.17 -10.90 -18.55
N GLY A 135 14.20 -11.69 -19.62
CA GLY A 135 15.27 -11.61 -20.60
C GLY A 135 16.59 -12.23 -20.17
N TYR A 136 16.72 -12.75 -18.94
CA TYR A 136 17.97 -13.40 -18.52
C TYR A 136 18.23 -14.71 -19.27
N TYR A 137 17.26 -15.64 -19.28
CA TYR A 137 17.37 -16.90 -20.03
C TYR A 137 16.65 -16.87 -21.39
N CYS A 138 15.41 -16.40 -21.38
CA CYS A 138 14.56 -16.20 -22.56
C CYS A 138 13.61 -15.03 -22.29
N TRP A 139 13.11 -14.43 -23.36
CA TRP A 139 11.99 -13.49 -23.25
C TRP A 139 10.65 -14.21 -23.24
N PRO A 140 9.67 -13.75 -22.44
CA PRO A 140 8.30 -14.17 -22.60
C PRO A 140 7.73 -13.59 -23.91
N LYS A 141 6.72 -14.25 -24.48
CA LYS A 141 6.04 -13.77 -25.71
C LYS A 141 5.47 -12.36 -25.54
N ILE A 142 4.95 -12.07 -24.35
CA ILE A 142 4.38 -10.78 -23.97
C ILE A 142 5.02 -10.37 -22.65
N ILE A 143 5.57 -9.16 -22.63
CA ILE A 143 5.98 -8.51 -21.39
C ILE A 143 4.88 -7.56 -20.95
N LYS A 144 4.49 -7.68 -19.68
CA LYS A 144 3.63 -6.71 -19.02
C LYS A 144 4.47 -5.91 -18.02
N TYR A 145 4.50 -4.59 -18.18
CA TYR A 145 5.19 -3.68 -17.28
C TYR A 145 4.29 -2.51 -16.87
N SER A 146 4.54 -1.93 -15.71
CA SER A 146 3.80 -0.76 -15.24
C SER A 146 4.27 0.46 -16.02
N MET A 147 3.33 1.28 -16.50
CA MET A 147 3.66 2.61 -16.98
C MET A 147 4.11 3.45 -15.78
N ASN A 148 5.04 4.37 -16.02
CA ASN A 148 5.51 5.30 -14.98
C ASN A 148 4.54 6.45 -14.72
N LYS A 149 3.62 6.67 -15.67
CA LYS A 149 2.47 7.55 -15.47
C LYS A 149 1.58 6.97 -14.36
N ARG A 150 1.43 7.73 -13.27
CA ARG A 150 0.60 7.37 -12.12
C ARG A 150 -0.73 8.10 -12.21
N GLU A 151 -1.84 7.39 -12.06
CA GLU A 151 -3.11 8.03 -11.70
C GLU A 151 -2.99 8.53 -10.27
N ARG A 152 -3.29 9.81 -10.04
CA ARG A 152 -3.22 10.45 -8.72
C ARG A 152 -4.61 10.88 -8.29
N TYR A 153 -4.88 10.83 -6.99
CA TYR A 153 -6.02 11.49 -6.38
C TYR A 153 -5.79 13.00 -6.42
N THR A 154 -6.74 13.70 -7.02
CA THR A 154 -6.93 15.14 -6.86
C THR A 154 -8.01 15.37 -5.81
N GLN A 155 -8.12 16.59 -5.29
CA GLN A 155 -9.18 16.97 -4.34
C GLN A 155 -10.60 16.59 -4.85
N ASN A 156 -10.81 16.57 -6.17
CA ASN A 156 -12.10 16.28 -6.80
C ASN A 156 -12.39 14.77 -6.96
N ASN A 157 -11.38 13.90 -6.95
CA ASN A 157 -11.52 12.47 -7.25
C ASN A 157 -11.07 11.56 -6.09
N MET A 158 -10.82 12.15 -4.92
CA MET A 158 -10.40 11.40 -3.74
C MET A 158 -11.62 10.71 -3.09
N PRO A 159 -11.57 9.38 -2.88
CA PRO A 159 -12.59 8.69 -2.10
C PRO A 159 -12.61 9.21 -0.65
N GLU A 160 -13.79 9.27 -0.03
CA GLU A 160 -13.95 9.70 1.37
C GLU A 160 -12.99 8.97 2.32
N GLN A 161 -12.76 7.68 2.06
CA GLN A 161 -11.83 6.84 2.83
C GLN A 161 -10.39 7.36 2.81
N VAL A 162 -9.95 7.84 1.65
CA VAL A 162 -8.60 8.38 1.45
C VAL A 162 -8.51 9.78 2.03
N THR A 163 -9.58 10.58 1.93
CA THR A 163 -9.65 11.91 2.54
C THR A 163 -9.45 11.83 4.05
N ILE A 164 -10.16 10.93 4.74
CA ILE A 164 -10.01 10.75 6.20
C ILE A 164 -8.56 10.38 6.56
N LEU A 165 -7.93 9.48 5.81
CA LEU A 165 -6.53 9.11 6.02
C LEU A 165 -5.59 10.30 5.76
N TYR A 166 -5.80 11.04 4.68
CA TYR A 166 -4.98 12.19 4.32
C TYR A 166 -5.05 13.28 5.39
N ASP A 167 -6.26 13.65 5.83
CA ASP A 167 -6.47 14.70 6.82
C ASP A 167 -5.73 14.43 8.14
N HIS A 168 -5.73 13.17 8.61
CA HIS A 168 -5.02 12.80 9.84
C HIS A 168 -3.51 12.76 9.65
N PHE A 169 -3.01 12.23 8.53
CA PHE A 169 -1.57 12.11 8.31
C PHE A 169 -0.90 13.43 7.92
N VAL A 170 -1.66 14.40 7.44
CA VAL A 170 -1.19 15.79 7.21
C VAL A 170 -1.08 16.55 8.53
N ASP A 171 -1.86 16.19 9.56
CA ASP A 171 -1.69 16.76 10.89
C ASP A 171 -0.31 16.38 11.48
N LYS A 172 0.53 17.41 11.63
CA LYS A 172 1.89 17.27 12.17
C LYS A 172 1.88 16.72 13.59
N ASN A 173 0.92 17.11 14.43
CA ASN A 173 0.90 16.67 15.82
C ASN A 173 0.59 15.18 15.89
N PHE A 174 -0.39 14.73 15.13
CA PHE A 174 -0.75 13.32 15.02
C PHE A 174 0.42 12.47 14.51
N ILE A 175 1.04 12.85 13.39
CA ILE A 175 2.12 12.02 12.82
C ILE A 175 3.37 11.99 13.70
N ILE A 176 3.70 13.10 14.37
CA ILE A 176 4.80 13.14 15.36
C ILE A 176 4.51 12.16 16.50
N GLN A 177 3.29 12.18 17.03
CA GLN A 177 2.89 11.27 18.11
C GLN A 177 2.96 9.80 17.68
N VAL A 178 2.46 9.46 16.49
CA VAL A 178 2.56 8.10 15.91
C VAL A 178 4.02 7.66 15.81
N ILE A 179 4.90 8.51 15.28
CA ILE A 179 6.32 8.18 15.12
C ILE A 179 7.01 8.01 16.49
N GLN A 180 6.72 8.89 17.46
CA GLN A 180 7.27 8.79 18.82
C GLN A 180 6.87 7.46 19.49
N LEU A 181 5.60 7.06 19.37
CA LEU A 181 5.12 5.78 19.89
C LEU A 181 5.79 4.61 19.16
N MET A 182 5.99 4.68 17.84
CA MET A 182 6.71 3.63 17.11
C MET A 182 8.17 3.50 17.56
N ILE A 183 8.84 4.60 17.90
CA ILE A 183 10.22 4.55 18.43
C ILE A 183 10.21 3.92 19.83
N PHE A 184 9.31 4.38 20.70
CA PHE A 184 9.17 3.85 22.05
C PHE A 184 8.88 2.34 22.07
N ASP A 185 8.04 1.88 21.16
CA ASP A 185 7.70 0.46 20.99
C ASP A 185 8.91 -0.41 20.62
N ASP A 186 9.95 0.16 20.00
CA ASP A 186 11.17 -0.57 19.64
C ASP A 186 12.24 -0.51 20.75
N GLU A 187 12.17 0.47 21.67
CA GLU A 187 13.11 0.57 22.79
C GLU A 187 12.93 -0.54 23.83
N GLU A 188 11.78 -1.25 23.82
CA GLU A 188 11.56 -2.43 24.66
C GLU A 188 12.32 -3.68 24.18
N ASP A 189 12.70 -3.75 22.90
CA ASP A 189 13.46 -4.87 22.33
C ASP A 189 14.95 -4.49 22.23
N ASP A 190 15.84 -5.22 22.92
CA ASP A 190 17.30 -5.00 22.97
C ASP A 190 18.00 -5.00 21.57
N MET A 191 17.27 -5.34 20.51
CA MET A 191 17.74 -5.36 19.12
C MET A 191 16.66 -4.75 18.21
N ALA A 192 16.86 -3.49 17.81
CA ALA A 192 15.97 -2.83 16.85
C ALA A 192 16.01 -3.54 15.48
N GLU A 193 15.00 -4.38 15.22
CA GLU A 193 14.83 -5.08 13.94
C GLU A 193 13.97 -4.26 12.96
N PHE A 194 14.19 -4.50 11.66
CA PHE A 194 13.35 -3.87 10.63
C PHE A 194 11.88 -4.35 10.72
N ASN A 195 11.00 -3.44 11.15
CA ASN A 195 9.58 -3.72 11.22
C ASN A 195 8.89 -3.62 9.84
N LYS A 196 8.71 -4.78 9.20
CA LYS A 196 8.02 -4.90 7.89
C LYS A 196 6.61 -4.31 7.91
N THR A 197 5.90 -4.38 9.03
CA THR A 197 4.50 -3.94 9.13
C THR A 197 4.43 -2.42 9.07
N ARG A 198 5.24 -1.72 9.87
CA ARG A 198 5.34 -0.25 9.84
C ARG A 198 5.83 0.24 8.48
N PHE A 199 6.81 -0.44 7.90
CA PHE A 199 7.25 -0.14 6.54
C PHE A 199 6.10 -0.20 5.53
N PHE A 200 5.22 -1.21 5.60
CA PHE A 200 4.07 -1.30 4.71
C PHE A 200 2.90 -0.36 5.07
N MET A 201 2.90 0.26 6.25
CA MET A 201 1.94 1.31 6.57
C MET A 201 2.21 2.54 5.70
N PHE A 202 3.48 2.92 5.59
CA PHE A 202 3.90 4.02 4.74
C PHE A 202 3.97 3.59 3.27
N LYS A 203 4.47 2.38 2.98
CA LYS A 203 4.64 1.88 1.61
C LYS A 203 3.48 1.01 1.15
N VAL A 204 2.77 1.49 0.13
CA VAL A 204 1.54 0.86 -0.38
C VAL A 204 1.81 -0.36 -1.24
N ASN A 205 2.97 -0.48 -1.89
CA ASN A 205 3.26 -1.61 -2.77
C ASN A 205 4.55 -2.34 -2.38
N ARG A 206 4.56 -3.68 -2.46
CA ARG A 206 5.78 -4.49 -2.37
C ARG A 206 6.67 -4.35 -3.61
N LYS A 207 6.08 -4.08 -4.79
CA LYS A 207 6.77 -4.05 -6.09
C LYS A 207 7.20 -2.63 -6.53
N ASN A 208 6.41 -1.59 -6.23
CA ASN A 208 6.72 -0.21 -6.61
C ASN A 208 7.10 0.63 -5.37
N LYS A 209 7.94 1.66 -5.55
CA LYS A 209 8.33 2.62 -4.52
C LYS A 209 7.25 3.71 -4.39
N ASP A 210 6.03 3.34 -4.01
CA ASP A 210 4.94 4.32 -3.89
C ASP A 210 4.37 4.34 -2.47
N PHE A 211 4.19 5.56 -1.94
CA PHE A 211 3.49 5.87 -0.70
C PHE A 211 2.07 6.36 -1.02
N LEU A 212 1.08 6.13 -0.16
CA LEU A 212 -0.32 6.50 -0.47
C LEU A 212 -0.42 8.02 -0.68
N PHE A 213 0.29 8.77 0.14
CA PHE A 213 0.32 10.22 0.12
C PHE A 213 1.08 10.80 -1.10
N GLU A 214 1.90 10.01 -1.80
CA GLU A 214 2.46 10.42 -3.11
C GLU A 214 1.41 10.43 -4.23
N TYR A 215 0.27 9.77 -4.00
CA TYR A 215 -0.85 9.79 -4.93
C TYR A 215 -1.78 10.98 -4.71
N VAL A 216 -1.58 11.79 -3.67
CA VAL A 216 -2.37 13.01 -3.47
C VAL A 216 -1.61 14.20 -4.07
N VAL A 217 -2.30 15.00 -4.88
CA VAL A 217 -1.77 16.26 -5.41
C VAL A 217 -2.55 17.41 -4.82
N ASP A 218 -1.83 18.44 -4.38
CA ASP A 218 -2.39 19.72 -3.92
C ASP A 218 -3.10 20.48 -5.05
#